data_AF-A0A0U1DT78-F1
#
_entry.id   AF-A0A0U1DT78-F1
#
_cell.length_a   1.000
_cell.length_b   1.000
_cell.length_c   1.000
_cell.angle_alpha   90.00
_cell.angle_beta   90.00
_cell.angle_gamma   90.00
#
_symmetry.space_group_name_H-M   'P 1'
#
loop_
_entity.id
_entity.type
_entity.pdbx_description
1 polymer ?
#
loop_
_entity_poly.entity_id
_entity_poly.type
_entity_poly.pdbx_seq_one_letter_code
_entity_poly.pdbx_strand_id
1 'polypeptide(L)'
;MADDALVAEMLDLIVNDSENLERTMNLLTDDAVWVLEPGGNEYHGAREIRTFVRTAMAGRTHDPSHRIEITNWFANDENLCVEY
;
A
#
# COMPACT_ATOMS: atom_id res chain seq x y z
N MET A 1 6.76 16.39 12.82
CA MET A 1 5.47 15.71 12.78
C MET A 1 5.35 15.06 11.42
N ALA A 2 4.73 13.89 11.34
CA ALA A 2 4.38 13.25 10.07
C ALA A 2 3.60 14.24 9.18
N ASP A 3 3.66 14.07 7.86
CA ASP A 3 2.75 14.78 6.97
C ASP A 3 1.34 14.21 7.15
N ASP A 4 0.53 14.89 7.97
CA ASP A 4 -0.83 14.48 8.33
C ASP A 4 -1.72 14.25 7.09
N ALA A 5 -1.47 14.96 5.98
CA ALA A 5 -2.23 14.80 4.75
C ALA A 5 -1.85 13.51 4.03
N LEU A 6 -0.55 13.18 3.97
CA LEU A 6 -0.07 11.92 3.40
C LEU A 6 -0.57 10.71 4.21
N VAL A 7 -0.53 10.81 5.54
CA VAL A 7 -1.05 9.74 6.41
C VAL A 7 -2.54 9.54 6.18
N ALA A 8 -3.34 10.62 6.16
CA ALA A 8 -4.77 10.53 5.92
C ALA A 8 -5.10 9.89 4.56
N GLU A 9 -4.36 10.27 3.50
CA GLU A 9 -4.54 9.73 2.16
C GLU A 9 -4.19 8.23 2.09
N MET A 10 -3.10 7.81 2.75
CA MET A 10 -2.72 6.40 2.80
C MET A 10 -3.75 5.55 3.55
N LEU A 11 -4.28 6.04 4.68
CA LEU A 11 -5.31 5.34 5.46
C LEU A 11 -6.62 5.23 4.68
N ASP A 12 -7.03 6.30 3.99
CA ASP A 12 -8.23 6.27 3.15
C ASP A 12 -8.09 5.29 1.98
N LEU A 13 -6.93 5.29 1.31
CA LEU A 13 -6.64 4.34 0.24
C LEU A 13 -6.77 2.90 0.75
N ILE A 14 -6.18 2.57 1.91
CA ILE A 14 -6.21 1.20 2.46
C ILE A 14 -7.65 0.73 2.72
N VAL A 15 -8.49 1.57 3.32
CA VAL A 15 -9.84 1.18 3.74
C VAL A 15 -10.84 1.21 2.58
N ASN A 16 -10.78 2.25 1.75
CA ASN A 16 -11.84 2.56 0.80
C ASN A 16 -11.48 2.23 -0.65
N ASP A 17 -10.20 2.03 -0.98
CA ASP A 17 -9.76 1.89 -2.38
C ASP A 17 -8.45 1.10 -2.55
N SER A 18 -8.25 0.03 -1.77
CA SER A 18 -6.97 -0.69 -1.69
C SER A 18 -6.55 -1.40 -2.98
N GLU A 19 -7.46 -1.59 -3.93
CA GLU A 19 -7.17 -2.14 -5.25
C GLU A 19 -6.81 -1.08 -6.30
N ASN A 20 -6.89 0.22 -5.96
CA ASN A 20 -6.56 1.30 -6.86
C ASN A 20 -5.05 1.51 -6.99
N LEU A 21 -4.46 0.70 -7.86
CA LEU A 21 -3.04 0.75 -8.15
C LEU A 21 -2.56 2.15 -8.56
N GLU A 22 -3.33 2.91 -9.36
CA GLU A 22 -2.88 4.23 -9.78
C GLU A 22 -2.81 5.22 -8.62
N ARG A 23 -3.80 5.19 -7.72
CA ARG A 23 -3.79 6.01 -6.50
C ARG A 23 -2.61 5.62 -5.60
N THR A 24 -2.35 4.32 -5.42
CA THR A 24 -1.19 3.84 -4.65
C THR A 24 0.12 4.33 -5.24
N MET A 25 0.26 4.22 -6.56
CA MET A 25 1.49 4.61 -7.25
C MET A 25 1.77 6.11 -7.19
N ASN A 26 0.75 6.96 -7.02
CA ASN A 26 0.92 8.40 -6.85
C ASN A 26 1.47 8.80 -5.47
N LEU A 27 1.45 7.89 -4.50
CA LEU A 27 2.01 8.10 -3.16
C LEU A 27 3.49 7.69 -3.06
N LEU A 28 4.01 7.02 -4.07
CA LEU A 28 5.37 6.49 -4.07
C LEU A 28 6.32 7.42 -4.81
N THR A 29 7.52 7.59 -4.26
CA THR A 29 8.64 8.22 -4.96
C THR A 29 9.22 7.29 -6.02
N ASP A 30 9.98 7.85 -6.96
CA ASP A 30 10.61 7.08 -8.04
C ASP A 30 11.59 6.00 -7.53
N ASP A 31 12.16 6.21 -6.35
CA ASP A 31 13.11 5.33 -5.66
C ASP A 31 12.45 4.41 -4.60
N ALA A 32 11.12 4.36 -4.54
CA ALA A 32 10.40 3.53 -3.58
C ALA A 32 10.78 2.04 -3.70
N VAL A 33 10.85 1.35 -2.56
CA VAL A 33 11.09 -0.09 -2.48
C VAL A 33 9.91 -0.75 -1.78
N TRP A 34 9.33 -1.76 -2.43
CA TRP A 34 8.33 -2.61 -1.81
C TRP A 34 8.97 -3.90 -1.33
N VAL A 35 8.85 -4.21 -0.04
CA VAL A 35 9.36 -5.45 0.57
C VAL A 35 8.19 -6.36 0.94
N LEU A 36 8.21 -7.60 0.47
CA LEU A 36 7.19 -8.61 0.80
C LEU A 36 7.71 -9.59 1.85
N GLU A 37 7.17 -9.47 3.06
CA GLU A 37 7.48 -10.36 4.19
C GLU A 37 6.57 -11.60 4.24
N PRO A 38 7.04 -12.74 4.78
CA PRO A 38 8.37 -12.97 5.39
C PRO A 38 9.47 -13.32 4.37
N GLY A 39 9.18 -13.26 3.06
CA GLY A 39 10.08 -13.76 2.02
C GLY A 39 11.27 -12.85 1.71
N GLY A 40 11.24 -11.59 2.14
CA GLY A 40 12.29 -10.59 1.88
C GLY A 40 12.44 -10.23 0.40
N ASN A 41 11.43 -10.49 -0.44
CA ASN A 41 11.50 -10.10 -1.85
C ASN A 41 11.33 -8.58 -1.96
N GLU A 42 12.23 -7.94 -2.70
CA GLU A 42 12.22 -6.49 -2.92
C GLU A 42 11.84 -6.16 -4.37
N TYR A 43 11.07 -5.10 -4.55
CA TYR A 43 10.69 -4.55 -5.85
C TYR A 43 11.00 -3.05 -5.87
N HIS A 44 11.84 -2.62 -6.81
CA HIS A 44 12.42 -1.28 -6.79
C HIS A 44 11.80 -0.40 -7.89
N GLY A 45 11.29 0.75 -7.45
CA GLY A 45 10.70 1.77 -8.30
C GLY A 45 9.37 1.37 -8.94
N ALA A 46 8.75 2.35 -9.58
CA ALA A 46 7.37 2.25 -10.03
C ALA A 46 7.10 1.07 -11.00
N ARG A 47 8.05 0.75 -11.87
CA ARG A 47 7.88 -0.30 -12.90
C ARG A 47 7.79 -1.70 -12.28
N GLU A 48 8.67 -2.01 -11.34
CA GLU A 48 8.71 -3.33 -10.71
C GLU A 48 7.52 -3.52 -9.79
N ILE A 49 7.21 -2.51 -8.98
CA ILE A 49 6.04 -2.52 -8.07
C ILE A 49 4.74 -2.71 -8.87
N ARG A 50 4.53 -1.96 -9.97
CA ARG A 50 3.35 -2.15 -10.84
C ARG A 50 3.26 -3.55 -11.43
N THR A 51 4.39 -4.11 -11.85
CA THR A 51 4.44 -5.46 -12.43
C THR A 51 4.08 -6.51 -11.39
N PHE A 52 4.64 -6.39 -10.18
CA PHE A 52 4.34 -7.23 -9.05
C PHE A 52 2.86 -7.18 -8.67
N VAL A 53 2.30 -5.99 -8.42
CA VAL A 53 0.89 -5.84 -7.98
C VAL A 53 -0.07 -6.39 -9.02
N ARG A 54 0.13 -6.09 -10.32
CA ARG A 54 -0.71 -6.63 -11.39
C ARG A 54 -0.66 -8.15 -11.44
N THR A 55 0.51 -8.74 -11.24
CA THR A 55 0.68 -10.19 -11.21
C THR A 55 -0.01 -10.81 -9.98
N ALA A 56 0.14 -10.20 -8.80
CA ALA A 56 -0.49 -10.66 -7.56
C ALA A 56 -2.03 -10.58 -7.60
N MET A 57 -2.58 -9.60 -8.32
CA MET A 57 -4.02 -9.40 -8.46
C MET A 57 -4.66 -10.20 -9.60
N ALA A 58 -3.91 -10.58 -10.65
CA ALA A 58 -4.44 -11.21 -11.87
C ALA A 58 -5.23 -12.52 -11.66
N GLY A 59 -5.06 -13.20 -10.52
CA GLY A 59 -5.77 -14.43 -10.17
C GLY A 59 -6.84 -14.28 -9.09
N ARG A 60 -7.08 -13.07 -8.57
CA ARG A 60 -8.01 -12.87 -7.46
C ARG A 60 -9.43 -12.67 -8.01
N THR A 61 -10.38 -13.41 -7.46
CA THR A 61 -11.80 -13.08 -7.62
C THR A 61 -12.16 -12.09 -6.53
N HIS A 62 -12.59 -10.89 -6.92
CA HIS A 62 -12.98 -9.87 -5.96
C HIS A 62 -14.28 -10.28 -5.28
N ASP A 63 -14.22 -10.50 -3.97
CA ASP A 63 -15.40 -10.68 -3.11
C ASP A 63 -15.63 -9.34 -2.38
N PRO A 64 -16.72 -8.61 -2.69
CA PRO A 64 -16.98 -7.31 -2.08
C PRO A 64 -17.28 -7.40 -0.57
N SER A 65 -17.42 -8.61 -0.01
CA SER A 65 -17.48 -8.81 1.44
C SER A 65 -16.11 -8.80 2.12
N HIS A 66 -15.02 -8.96 1.37
CA HIS A 66 -13.65 -8.82 1.87
C HIS A 66 -13.22 -7.36 1.78
N ARG A 67 -13.08 -6.72 2.95
CA ARG A 67 -12.55 -5.36 3.09
C ARG A 67 -11.41 -5.36 4.10
N ILE A 68 -10.49 -4.42 3.92
CA ILE A 68 -9.46 -4.16 4.93
C ILE A 68 -10.11 -3.34 6.06
N GLU A 69 -10.03 -3.85 7.29
CA GLU A 69 -10.46 -3.11 8.49
C GLU A 69 -9.23 -2.78 9.32
N ILE A 70 -8.84 -1.50 9.37
CA ILE A 70 -7.70 -1.07 10.19
C ILE A 70 -8.06 -1.23 11.67
N THR A 71 -7.30 -2.07 12.37
CA THR A 71 -7.44 -2.32 13.81
C THR A 71 -6.66 -1.31 14.65
N ASN A 72 -5.51 -0.84 14.14
CA ASN A 72 -4.67 0.16 14.76
C ASN A 72 -3.76 0.83 13.73
N TRP A 73 -3.27 2.04 14.04
CA TRP A 73 -2.21 2.67 13.27
C TRP A 73 -1.40 3.60 14.16
N PHE A 74 -0.13 3.77 13.82
CA PHE A 74 0.76 4.70 14.50
C PHE A 74 1.72 5.33 13.51
N ALA A 75 2.00 6.61 13.70
CA ALA A 75 2.92 7.36 12.87
C ALA A 75 3.92 8.15 13.71
N ASN A 76 5.11 8.36 13.14
CA ASN A 76 6.09 9.32 13.61
C ASN A 76 6.53 10.19 12.42
N ASP A 77 7.58 10.99 12.59
CA ASP A 77 8.03 11.94 11.56
C ASP A 77 8.31 11.31 10.20
N GLU A 78 8.78 10.06 10.14
CA GLU A 78 9.22 9.41 8.90
C GLU A 78 8.51 8.09 8.61
N ASN A 79 7.70 7.56 9.53
CA ASN A 79 7.15 6.21 9.45
C ASN A 79 5.65 6.20 9.75
N LEU A 80 4.93 5.36 9.00
CA LEU A 80 3.56 4.96 9.26
C LEU A 80 3.51 3.43 9.37
N CYS A 81 2.83 2.93 10.39
CA CYS A 81 2.48 1.52 10.53
C CYS A 81 0.97 1.36 10.62
N VAL A 82 0.44 0.35 9.94
CA VAL A 82 -0.99 0.04 9.87
C VAL A 82 -1.17 -1.45 10.18
N GLU A 83 -2.06 -1.75 11.12
CA GLU A 83 -2.49 -3.10 11.49
C GLU A 83 -3.90 -3.32 10.96
N TYR A 84 -4.16 -4.42 10.26
CA TYR A 84 -5.43 -4.71 9.58
C TYR A 84 -5.74 -6.21 9.47
#